data_AF-A0A848XJK4-F1
#
_entry.id   AF-A0A848XJK4-F1
#
_cell.length_a   1.000
_cell.length_b   1.000
_cell.length_c   1.000
_cell.angle_alpha   90.00
_cell.angle_beta   90.00
_cell.angle_gamma   90.00
#
_symmetry.space_group_name_H-M   'P 1'
#
loop_
_entity.id
_entity.type
_entity.pdbx_description
1 polymer ?
#
loop_
_entity_poly.entity_id
_entity_poly.type
_entity_poly.pdbx_seq_one_letter_code
_entity_poly.pdbx_strand_id
1 'polypeptide(L)'
;MKAVQFNVTVPGYLLARGLGKVTDSVVYGGLSGVGMVDRTLPPLPGPRWARVDVLLGGICGSDLGNISFKSSPAMEPFGSFPAVLGHEILGRVTEVG
;
A
#
# COMPACT_ATOMS: atom_id res chain seq x y z
N MET A 1 -7.66 -10.00 8.69
CA MET A 1 -6.87 -10.30 7.47
C MET A 1 -5.54 -9.59 7.55
N LYS A 2 -4.47 -10.22 7.03
CA LYS A 2 -3.17 -9.57 6.87
C LYS A 2 -3.21 -8.62 5.67
N ALA A 3 -2.58 -7.46 5.78
CA ALA A 3 -2.52 -6.45 4.73
C ALA A 3 -1.14 -5.80 4.68
N VAL A 4 -0.62 -5.60 3.46
CA VAL A 4 0.58 -4.80 3.22
C VAL A 4 0.16 -3.33 3.22
N GLN A 5 0.37 -2.68 4.36
CA GLN A 5 0.01 -1.28 4.55
C GLN A 5 1.22 -0.39 4.26
N PHE A 6 0.99 0.67 3.52
CA PHE A 6 1.92 1.76 3.34
C PHE A 6 1.41 2.99 4.11
N ASN A 7 2.16 3.36 5.13
CA ASN A 7 1.88 4.50 5.99
C ASN A 7 3.01 5.51 5.88
N VAL A 8 2.75 6.61 5.19
CA VAL A 8 3.69 7.72 5.07
C VAL A 8 3.12 8.92 5.79
N THR A 9 3.92 9.45 6.72
CA THR A 9 3.67 10.73 7.36
C THR A 9 4.53 11.80 6.71
N VAL A 10 4.17 13.07 6.87
CA VAL A 10 4.99 14.19 6.36
C VAL A 10 6.45 14.12 6.87
N PRO A 11 6.73 13.88 8.18
CA PRO A 11 8.11 13.72 8.64
C PRO A 11 8.82 12.51 8.03
N GLY A 12 8.13 11.38 7.90
CA GLY A 12 8.68 10.16 7.28
C GLY A 12 9.06 10.39 5.82
N TYR A 13 8.21 11.08 5.07
CA TYR A 13 8.48 11.47 3.68
C TYR A 13 9.72 12.37 3.56
N LEU A 14 9.84 13.40 4.41
CA LEU A 14 10.98 14.33 4.38
C LEU A 14 12.30 13.61 4.71
N LEU A 15 12.29 12.74 5.72
CA LEU A 15 13.44 11.90 6.07
C LEU A 15 13.81 10.99 4.91
N ALA A 16 12.84 10.32 4.31
CA ALA A 16 13.09 9.39 3.22
C ALA A 16 13.59 10.06 1.94
N ARG A 17 13.06 11.22 1.59
CA ARG A 17 13.55 12.00 0.45
C ARG A 17 14.98 12.53 0.68
N GLY A 18 15.36 12.83 1.93
CA GLY A 18 16.70 13.27 2.30
C GLY A 18 17.72 12.14 2.33
N LEU A 19 17.42 11.06 3.05
CA LEU A 19 18.34 9.95 3.31
C LEU A 19 18.28 8.82 2.27
N GLY A 20 17.21 8.74 1.48
CA GLY A 20 17.05 7.72 0.44
C GLY A 20 18.07 7.83 -0.71
N LYS A 21 18.84 8.92 -0.77
CA LYS A 21 19.99 9.06 -1.69
C LYS A 21 21.28 8.43 -1.14
N VAL A 22 21.29 8.09 0.15
CA VAL A 22 22.46 7.60 0.89
C VAL A 22 22.33 6.11 1.19
N THR A 23 21.12 5.63 1.47
CA THR A 23 20.88 4.23 1.79
C THR A 23 19.51 3.74 1.33
N ASP A 24 19.50 2.55 0.73
CA ASP A 24 18.30 1.82 0.32
C ASP A 24 17.50 1.29 1.53
N SER A 25 18.09 1.28 2.73
CA SER A 25 17.40 0.85 3.97
C SER A 25 16.20 1.72 4.32
N VAL A 26 16.15 2.97 3.85
CA VAL A 26 14.99 3.85 4.05
C VAL A 26 13.86 3.54 3.08
N VAL A 27 14.18 2.92 1.94
CA VAL A 27 13.20 2.53 0.91
C VAL A 27 12.68 1.11 1.11
N TYR A 28 13.55 0.19 1.55
CA TYR A 28 13.23 -1.25 1.68
C TYR A 28 13.33 -1.80 3.11
N GLY A 29 13.79 -1.00 4.07
CA GLY A 29 13.89 -1.39 5.47
C GLY A 29 12.72 -0.89 6.31
N GLY A 30 12.87 -0.94 7.64
CA GLY A 30 11.81 -0.57 8.59
C GLY A 30 11.34 0.89 8.54
N LEU A 31 12.07 1.76 7.83
CA LEU A 31 11.72 3.16 7.63
C LEU A 31 10.95 3.42 6.32
N SER A 32 10.70 2.38 5.51
CA SER A 32 9.95 2.47 4.24
C SER A 32 8.51 2.92 4.39
N GLY A 33 7.95 2.87 5.60
CA GLY A 33 6.52 3.05 5.83
C GLY A 33 5.69 1.84 5.39
N VAL A 34 6.30 0.80 4.82
CA VAL A 34 5.63 -0.45 4.48
C VAL A 34 5.67 -1.39 5.69
N GLY A 35 4.52 -1.93 6.05
CA GLY A 35 4.41 -2.91 7.13
C GLY A 35 3.28 -3.90 6.89
N MET A 36 3.45 -5.10 7.42
CA MET A 36 2.38 -6.09 7.49
C MET A 36 1.53 -5.81 8.72
N VAL A 37 0.23 -5.59 8.53
CA VAL A 37 -0.72 -5.31 9.61
C VAL A 37 -1.91 -6.27 9.58
N ASP A 38 -2.54 -6.48 10.74
CA ASP A 38 -3.84 -7.13 10.82
C ASP A 38 -4.96 -6.10 10.72
N ARG A 39 -5.94 -6.35 9.86
CA ARG A 39 -7.14 -5.54 9.70
C ARG A 39 -8.41 -6.39 9.83
N THR A 40 -9.46 -5.78 10.38
CA THR A 40 -10.80 -6.37 10.36
C THR A 40 -11.30 -6.42 8.93
N LEU A 41 -11.94 -7.53 8.54
CA LEU A 41 -12.63 -7.63 7.26
C LEU A 41 -13.90 -6.75 7.31
N PRO A 42 -14.03 -5.74 6.43
CA PRO A 42 -15.25 -4.93 6.41
C PRO A 42 -16.41 -5.74 5.82
N PRO A 43 -17.66 -5.43 6.21
CA PRO A 43 -18.83 -5.96 5.50
C PRO A 43 -18.82 -5.48 4.04
N LEU A 44 -19.58 -6.17 3.18
CA LEU A 44 -19.76 -5.71 1.80
C LEU A 44 -20.42 -4.31 1.80
N PRO A 45 -19.91 -3.33 1.03
CA PRO A 45 -20.50 -2.00 1.01
C PRO A 45 -21.93 -1.95 0.42
N GLY A 46 -22.34 -2.96 -0.34
CA GLY A 46 -23.68 -3.06 -0.91
C GLY A 46 -23.80 -4.16 -1.98
N PRO A 47 -24.96 -4.29 -2.65
CA PRO A 47 -25.28 -5.42 -3.53
C PRO A 47 -24.50 -5.47 -4.84
N ARG A 48 -23.70 -4.45 -5.13
CA ARG A 48 -22.84 -4.37 -6.33
C ARG A 48 -21.38 -4.71 -6.04
N TRP A 49 -21.11 -5.25 -4.85
CA TRP A 49 -19.77 -5.59 -4.39
C TRP A 49 -19.61 -7.10 -4.28
N ALA A 50 -18.38 -7.55 -4.51
CA ALA A 50 -17.97 -8.92 -4.27
C ALA A 50 -16.73 -8.91 -3.37
N ARG A 51 -16.64 -9.90 -2.48
CA ARG A 51 -15.43 -10.16 -1.71
C ARG A 51 -14.54 -11.10 -2.48
N VAL A 52 -13.26 -10.73 -2.56
CA VAL A 52 -12.23 -11.54 -3.20
C VAL A 52 -11.21 -11.94 -2.14
N ASP A 53 -11.00 -13.25 -2.00
CA ASP A 53 -9.86 -13.81 -1.29
C ASP A 53 -8.63 -13.75 -2.20
N VAL A 54 -7.62 -13.00 -1.79
CA VAL A 54 -6.43 -12.71 -2.60
C VAL A 54 -5.46 -13.88 -2.50
N LEU A 55 -5.23 -14.56 -3.64
CA LEU A 55 -4.34 -15.73 -3.72
C LEU A 55 -2.93 -15.32 -4.11
N LEU A 56 -2.80 -14.37 -5.04
CA LEU A 56 -1.52 -13.80 -5.48
C LEU A 56 -1.66 -12.28 -5.67
N GLY A 57 -0.58 -11.56 -5.45
CA GLY A 57 -0.44 -10.14 -5.75
C GLY A 57 0.84 -9.89 -6.54
N GLY A 58 0.72 -9.20 -7.67
CA GLY A 58 1.83 -8.63 -8.42
C GLY A 58 2.40 -7.39 -7.73
N ILE A 59 3.66 -7.11 -8.00
CA ILE A 59 4.32 -5.87 -7.58
C ILE A 59 4.49 -5.01 -8.82
N CYS A 60 3.75 -3.91 -8.88
CA CYS A 60 3.81 -2.99 -10.00
C CYS A 60 4.95 -1.97 -9.82
N GLY A 61 5.40 -1.38 -10.92
CA GLY A 61 6.35 -0.27 -10.88
C GLY A 61 5.83 0.94 -10.08
N SER A 62 4.52 1.17 -10.03
CA SER A 62 3.93 2.24 -9.22
C SER A 62 3.97 1.94 -7.71
N ASP A 63 3.88 0.68 -7.30
CA ASP A 63 4.08 0.29 -5.90
C ASP A 63 5.52 0.60 -5.47
N LEU A 64 6.49 0.26 -6.34
CA LEU A 64 7.90 0.62 -6.14
C LEU A 64 8.11 2.14 -6.13
N GLY A 65 7.41 2.88 -7.00
CA GLY A 65 7.44 4.35 -7.04
C GLY A 65 6.96 4.99 -5.74
N ASN A 66 5.93 4.41 -5.12
CA ASN A 66 5.40 4.87 -3.84
C ASN A 66 6.41 4.67 -2.70
N ILE A 67 6.94 3.45 -2.54
CA ILE A 67 7.85 3.14 -1.42
C ILE A 67 9.24 3.79 -1.59
N SER A 68 9.63 4.11 -2.83
CA SER A 68 10.87 4.84 -3.12
C SER A 68 10.71 6.36 -3.05
N PHE A 69 9.53 6.86 -2.69
CA PHE A 69 9.23 8.29 -2.57
C PHE A 69 9.54 9.09 -3.86
N LYS A 70 9.48 8.40 -5.00
CA LYS A 70 9.61 8.99 -6.34
C LYS A 70 8.27 9.41 -6.91
N SER A 71 7.17 8.84 -6.39
CA SER A 71 5.82 9.34 -6.63
C SER A 71 5.71 10.79 -6.14
N SER A 72 5.23 11.67 -7.02
CA SER A 72 5.02 13.07 -6.66
C SER A 72 3.99 13.18 -5.53
N PRO A 73 4.22 14.01 -4.49
CA PRO A 73 3.18 14.37 -3.52
C PRO A 73 1.92 14.97 -4.18
N ALA A 74 2.02 15.47 -5.41
CA ALA A 74 0.85 15.88 -6.19
C ALA A 74 -0.13 14.73 -6.50
N MET A 75 0.27 13.47 -6.28
CA MET A 75 -0.63 12.31 -6.33
C MET A 75 -1.36 12.03 -5.01
N GLU A 76 -1.02 12.71 -3.92
CA GLU A 76 -1.69 12.58 -2.61
C GLU A 76 -3.22 12.76 -2.69
N PRO A 77 -3.80 13.68 -3.48
CA PRO A 77 -5.27 13.79 -3.59
C PRO A 77 -5.95 12.52 -4.12
N PHE A 78 -5.18 11.63 -4.74
CA PHE A 78 -5.66 10.37 -5.31
C PHE A 78 -5.30 9.15 -4.44
N GLY A 79 -4.62 9.35 -3.30
CA GLY A 79 -4.23 8.30 -2.36
C GLY A 79 -4.74 8.58 -0.96
N SER A 80 -5.35 7.58 -0.31
CA SER A 80 -5.71 7.67 1.11
C SER A 80 -4.63 7.01 1.96
N PHE A 81 -3.90 7.79 2.75
CA PHE A 81 -2.93 7.25 3.71
C PHE A 81 -3.56 7.07 5.09
N PRO A 82 -3.34 5.94 5.77
CA PRO A 82 -2.49 4.84 5.31
C PRO A 82 -3.20 3.88 4.34
N ALA A 83 -2.52 3.55 3.24
CA ALA A 83 -3.06 2.77 2.13
C ALA A 83 -2.73 1.28 2.26
N VAL A 84 -3.59 0.41 1.74
CA VAL A 84 -3.22 -0.99 1.46
C VAL A 84 -2.72 -1.03 0.01
N LEU A 85 -1.49 -1.47 -0.21
CA LEU A 85 -0.89 -1.54 -1.54
C LEU A 85 -1.33 -2.80 -2.31
N GLY A 86 -1.06 -2.79 -3.61
CA GLY A 86 -1.36 -3.90 -4.52
C GLY A 86 -2.68 -3.71 -5.25
N HIS A 87 -2.60 -3.58 -6.57
CA HIS A 87 -3.74 -3.47 -7.49
C HIS A 87 -3.69 -4.51 -8.62
N GLU A 88 -2.68 -5.39 -8.61
CA GLU A 88 -2.51 -6.49 -9.55
C GLU A 88 -2.77 -7.81 -8.81
N ILE A 89 -4.04 -8.16 -8.58
CA ILE A 89 -4.40 -9.35 -7.79
C ILE A 89 -4.93 -10.49 -8.65
N LEU A 90 -4.60 -11.73 -8.27
CA LEU A 90 -5.38 -12.92 -8.59
C LEU A 90 -6.10 -13.36 -7.32
N GLY A 91 -7.40 -13.61 -7.43
CA GLY A 91 -8.18 -14.04 -6.27
C GLY A 91 -9.40 -14.88 -6.63
N ARG A 92 -10.03 -15.39 -5.58
CA ARG A 92 -11.27 -16.17 -5.65
C ARG A 92 -12.40 -15.36 -5.04
N VAL A 93 -13.53 -15.27 -5.74
CA VAL A 93 -14.74 -14.67 -5.16
C VAL A 93 -15.25 -15.57 -4.03
N THR A 94 -15.46 -15.02 -2.84
CA THR A 94 -15.93 -15.75 -1.65
C THR A 94 -17.30 -15.28 -1.15
N GLU A 95 -17.73 -14.08 -1.54
CA GLU A 95 -19.00 -13.49 -1.14
C GLU A 95 -19.47 -12.53 -2.24
N VAL A 96 -20.78 -12.45 -2.48
CA VAL A 96 -21.42 -11.45 -3.34
C VAL A 96 -22.57 -10.80 -2.57
N GLY A 97 -22.77 -9.51 -2.80
CA GLY A 97 -23.84 -8.73 -2.16
C GLY A 97 -25.20 -8.90 -2.80
#